data_AF-A0A958DDG2-F1
#
_entry.id   AF-A0A958DDG2-F1
#
_cell.length_a   1.000
_cell.length_b   1.000
_cell.length_c   1.000
_cell.angle_alpha   90.00
_cell.angle_beta   90.00
_cell.angle_gamma   90.00
#
_symmetry.space_group_name_H-M   'P 1'
#
loop_
_entity.id
_entity.type
_entity.pdbx_description
1 polymer ?
#
loop_
_entity_poly.entity_id
_entity_poly.type
_entity_poly.pdbx_seq_one_letter_code
_entity_poly.pdbx_strand_id
1 'polypeptide(L)'
;MAKTTTDSTEGFGRRLAVRRKEAGYTQQELADEIGATRRMIAYYETESDHPPTSMLVNIARALNVTTDELLGLTPAAKGRSKQPDSRLLRRMQQIEKLDAATKRQVVQVIDTFIENARLRKRA
;
A
#
# COMPACT_ATOMS: atom_id res chain seq x y z
N MET A 1 -0.42 -4.78 -29.19
CA MET A 1 -0.64 -3.35 -28.92
C MET A 1 -1.41 -3.23 -27.61
N ALA A 2 -0.71 -3.04 -26.49
CA ALA A 2 -1.32 -2.76 -25.21
C ALA A 2 -0.85 -1.37 -24.80
N LYS A 3 -1.72 -0.37 -24.98
CA LYS A 3 -1.48 0.98 -24.52
C LYS A 3 -1.66 0.94 -23.00
N THR A 4 -0.56 0.80 -22.28
CA THR A 4 -0.53 1.06 -20.84
C THR A 4 -0.84 2.54 -20.67
N THR A 5 -2.11 2.86 -20.44
CA THR A 5 -2.55 4.21 -20.08
C THR A 5 -2.08 4.46 -18.65
N THR A 6 -0.80 4.79 -18.52
CA THR A 6 -0.29 5.54 -17.37
C THR A 6 -0.89 6.93 -17.49
N ASP A 7 -2.14 7.09 -17.07
CA ASP A 7 -2.76 8.42 -17.04
C ASP A 7 -2.13 9.17 -15.87
N SER A 8 -1.16 10.01 -16.20
CA SER A 8 -0.64 11.08 -15.37
C SER A 8 -1.81 11.99 -14.97
N THR A 9 -2.50 11.58 -13.91
CA THR A 9 -3.56 12.35 -13.26
C THR A 9 -2.88 13.36 -12.36
N GLU A 10 -2.39 14.44 -12.97
CA GLU A 10 -1.71 15.54 -12.30
C GLU A 10 -2.69 16.20 -11.30
N GLY A 11 -2.37 16.12 -10.01
CA GLY A 11 -3.15 16.71 -8.91
C GLY A 11 -4.00 15.72 -8.10
N PHE A 12 -4.05 15.93 -6.77
CA PHE A 12 -4.90 15.15 -5.86
C PHE A 12 -6.37 15.35 -6.19
N GLY A 13 -6.79 16.59 -6.46
CA GLY A 13 -8.20 16.89 -6.74
C GLY A 13 -8.75 16.16 -7.96
N ARG A 14 -7.95 16.03 -9.01
CA ARG A 14 -8.36 15.28 -10.21
C ARG A 14 -8.47 13.78 -9.94
N ARG A 15 -7.55 13.19 -9.17
CA ARG A 15 -7.66 11.79 -8.74
C ARG A 15 -8.89 11.55 -7.89
N LEU A 16 -9.16 12.44 -6.93
CA LEU A 16 -10.37 12.39 -6.10
C LEU A 16 -11.63 12.41 -6.96
N ALA A 17 -11.73 13.35 -7.91
CA ALA A 17 -12.90 13.46 -8.79
C ALA A 17 -13.11 12.21 -9.65
N VAL A 18 -12.03 11.58 -10.14
CA VAL A 18 -12.09 10.32 -10.89
C VAL A 18 -12.59 9.20 -9.98
N ARG A 19 -11.95 8.98 -8.82
CA ARG A 19 -12.34 7.92 -7.88
C ARG A 19 -13.77 8.06 -7.38
N ARG A 20 -14.22 9.29 -7.11
CA ARG A 20 -15.61 9.56 -6.72
C ARG A 20 -16.60 9.11 -7.81
N LYS A 21 -16.32 9.45 -9.07
CA LYS A 21 -17.17 9.06 -10.20
C LYS A 21 -17.15 7.54 -10.43
N GLU A 22 -15.99 6.90 -10.31
CA GLU A 22 -15.86 5.44 -10.41
C GLU A 22 -16.67 4.71 -9.31
N ALA A 23 -16.71 5.29 -8.11
CA ALA A 23 -17.53 4.79 -7.00
C ALA A 23 -19.03 5.18 -7.12
N GLY A 24 -19.44 5.88 -8.18
CA GLY A 24 -20.85 6.21 -8.45
C GLY A 24 -21.41 7.39 -7.63
N TYR A 25 -20.58 8.13 -6.91
CA TYR A 25 -21.03 9.24 -6.08
C TYR A 25 -21.10 10.56 -6.84
N THR A 26 -22.15 11.35 -6.60
CA THR A 26 -22.13 12.81 -6.81
C THR A 26 -21.31 13.51 -5.73
N GLN A 27 -20.95 14.77 -5.94
CA GLN A 27 -20.25 15.56 -4.91
C GLN A 27 -21.09 15.74 -3.64
N GLN A 28 -22.42 15.78 -3.76
CA GLN A 28 -23.31 15.90 -2.62
C GLN A 28 -23.35 14.58 -1.84
N GLU A 29 -23.55 13.45 -2.51
CA GLU A 29 -23.61 12.15 -1.84
C GLU A 29 -22.30 11.79 -1.14
N LEU A 30 -21.14 12.08 -1.75
CA LEU A 30 -19.86 11.89 -1.05
C LEU A 30 -19.73 12.80 0.17
N ALA A 31 -20.22 14.04 0.07
CA ALA A 31 -20.19 14.97 1.20
C ALA A 31 -21.05 14.47 2.36
N ASP A 32 -22.26 13.99 2.05
CA ASP A 32 -23.19 13.44 3.03
C ASP A 32 -22.61 12.18 3.71
N GLU A 33 -21.97 11.28 2.94
CA GLU A 33 -21.32 10.07 3.44
C GLU A 33 -20.20 10.36 4.45
N ILE A 34 -19.41 11.42 4.24
CA ILE A 34 -18.26 11.73 5.08
C ILE A 34 -18.51 12.86 6.10
N GLY A 35 -19.75 13.36 6.20
CA GLY A 35 -20.12 14.47 7.07
C GLY A 35 -19.44 15.81 6.69
N ALA A 36 -19.24 16.06 5.40
CA ALA A 36 -18.70 17.29 4.85
C ALA A 36 -19.78 18.09 4.10
N THR A 37 -19.42 19.26 3.58
CA THR A 37 -20.30 20.02 2.68
C THR A 37 -19.93 19.74 1.23
N ARG A 38 -20.90 19.79 0.31
CA ARG A 38 -20.64 19.70 -1.14
C ARG A 38 -19.59 20.70 -1.62
N ARG A 39 -19.57 21.90 -1.05
CA ARG A 39 -18.58 22.93 -1.35
C ARG A 39 -17.16 22.49 -0.98
N MET A 40 -16.98 21.79 0.14
CA MET A 40 -15.69 21.23 0.53
C MET A 40 -15.20 20.18 -0.46
N ILE A 41 -16.09 19.28 -0.92
CA ILE A 41 -15.73 18.30 -1.95
C ILE A 41 -15.32 18.99 -3.25
N ALA A 42 -16.10 19.99 -3.70
CA ALA A 42 -15.75 20.75 -4.90
C ALA A 42 -14.40 21.47 -4.76
N TYR A 43 -14.12 22.05 -3.59
CA TYR A 43 -12.84 22.70 -3.27
C TYR A 43 -11.66 21.73 -3.36
N TYR A 44 -11.80 20.52 -2.79
CA TYR A 44 -10.75 19.50 -2.90
C TYR A 44 -10.57 18.98 -4.32
N GLU A 45 -11.63 18.93 -5.13
CA GLU A 45 -11.53 18.48 -6.51
C GLU A 45 -10.90 19.51 -7.46
N THR A 46 -10.84 20.79 -7.08
CA THR A 46 -10.50 21.89 -8.01
C THR A 46 -9.38 22.82 -7.53
N GLU A 47 -9.28 23.10 -6.23
CA GLU A 47 -8.43 24.18 -5.69
C GLU A 47 -7.37 23.70 -4.69
N SER A 48 -7.60 22.60 -3.99
CA SER A 48 -6.69 22.12 -2.93
C SER A 48 -6.22 20.69 -3.12
N ASP A 49 -4.91 20.50 -3.09
CA ASP A 49 -4.26 19.19 -3.10
C ASP A 49 -4.07 18.56 -1.70
N HIS A 50 -4.48 19.25 -0.63
CA HIS A 50 -4.12 18.89 0.74
C HIS A 50 -5.33 18.92 1.69
N PRO A 51 -6.25 17.94 1.61
CA PRO A 51 -7.25 17.76 2.64
C PRO A 51 -6.59 17.43 3.99
N PRO A 52 -7.21 17.82 5.12
CA PRO A 52 -6.79 17.32 6.43
C PRO A 52 -6.74 15.79 6.44
N THR A 53 -5.77 15.20 7.16
CA THR A 53 -5.57 13.75 7.18
C THR A 53 -6.83 12.97 7.59
N SER A 54 -7.61 13.50 8.54
CA SER A 54 -8.89 12.91 8.95
C SER A 54 -9.89 12.84 7.79
N MET A 55 -9.96 13.90 6.98
CA MET A 55 -10.81 13.97 5.80
C MET A 55 -10.32 13.00 4.72
N LEU A 56 -9.01 12.93 4.49
CA LEU A 56 -8.41 12.00 3.53
C LEU A 56 -8.76 10.54 3.86
N VAL A 57 -8.69 10.14 5.14
CA VAL A 57 -9.04 8.80 5.58
C VAL A 57 -10.54 8.52 5.39
N ASN A 58 -11.40 9.49 5.70
CA ASN A 58 -12.85 9.33 5.52
C ASN A 58 -13.21 9.17 4.03
N ILE A 59 -12.62 9.99 3.16
CA ILE A 59 -12.79 9.89 1.70
C ILE A 59 -12.32 8.52 1.20
N ALA A 60 -11.13 8.06 1.63
CA ALA A 60 -10.59 6.76 1.22
C ALA A 60 -11.53 5.61 1.60
N ARG A 61 -12.10 5.64 2.80
CA ARG A 61 -13.08 4.65 3.27
C ARG A 61 -14.38 4.71 2.47
N ALA A 62 -14.96 5.89 2.28
CA ALA A 62 -16.21 6.07 1.55
C ALA A 62 -16.09 5.60 0.09
N LEU A 63 -14.94 5.84 -0.54
CA LEU A 63 -14.68 5.45 -1.93
C LEU A 63 -14.11 4.03 -2.07
N ASN A 64 -13.88 3.31 -0.95
CA ASN A 64 -13.26 1.99 -0.89
C ASN A 64 -11.91 1.91 -1.64
N VAL A 65 -11.06 2.92 -1.44
CA VAL A 65 -9.69 3.01 -2.00
C VAL A 65 -8.67 3.25 -0.89
N THR A 66 -7.39 3.09 -1.20
CA THR A 66 -6.32 3.48 -0.27
C THR A 66 -6.02 4.98 -0.33
N THR A 67 -5.47 5.53 0.75
CA THR A 67 -4.96 6.91 0.76
C THR A 67 -3.83 7.10 -0.26
N ASP A 68 -3.04 6.06 -0.50
CA ASP A 68 -1.94 6.06 -1.47
C ASP A 68 -2.46 6.31 -2.90
N GLU A 69 -3.58 5.67 -3.26
CA GLU A 69 -4.22 5.89 -4.55
C GLU A 69 -4.75 7.32 -4.71
N LEU A 70 -5.33 7.91 -3.66
CA LEU A 70 -5.79 9.30 -3.68
C LEU A 70 -4.62 10.29 -3.76
N LEU A 71 -3.53 10.01 -3.03
CA LEU A 71 -2.31 10.82 -3.04
C LEU A 71 -1.46 10.61 -4.29
N GLY A 72 -1.84 9.69 -5.19
CA GLY A 72 -1.07 9.38 -6.39
C GLY A 72 0.29 8.76 -6.07
N LEU A 73 0.43 8.19 -4.87
CA LEU A 73 1.56 7.39 -4.48
C LEU A 73 1.45 6.07 -5.25
N THR A 74 2.07 6.03 -6.42
CA THR A 74 2.39 4.74 -7.03
C THR A 74 3.20 3.96 -6.00
N PRO A 75 2.84 2.70 -5.68
CA PRO A 75 3.55 1.94 -4.65
C PRO A 75 5.01 1.86 -5.05
N ALA A 76 5.86 2.71 -4.44
CA ALA A 76 7.16 3.17 -4.93
C ALA A 76 7.95 2.06 -5.60
N ALA A 77 7.68 1.83 -6.90
CA ALA A 77 7.86 0.58 -7.62
C ALA A 77 8.40 -0.57 -6.76
N LYS A 78 7.70 -0.98 -5.67
CA LYS A 78 8.31 -1.62 -4.46
C LYS A 78 9.65 -2.23 -4.82
N GLY A 79 10.76 -1.47 -4.74
CA GLY A 79 11.98 -1.78 -5.50
C GLY A 79 12.25 -3.27 -5.45
N ARG A 80 11.87 -4.02 -6.51
CA ARG A 80 11.38 -5.42 -6.42
C ARG A 80 11.58 -5.98 -5.01
N SER A 81 10.64 -5.76 -4.08
CA SER A 81 10.74 -6.48 -2.81
C SER A 81 10.75 -7.94 -3.23
N LYS A 82 11.92 -8.59 -3.20
CA LYS A 82 12.07 -10.00 -3.55
C LYS A 82 10.94 -10.65 -2.78
N GLN A 83 9.88 -11.06 -3.47
CA GLN A 83 8.82 -11.79 -2.78
C GLN A 83 9.58 -12.91 -2.08
N PRO A 84 9.47 -13.00 -0.74
CA PRO A 84 10.30 -13.93 -0.01
C PRO A 84 10.10 -15.28 -0.67
N ASP A 85 11.20 -15.94 -1.04
CA ASP A 85 11.17 -17.15 -1.86
C ASP A 85 10.05 -18.06 -1.34
N SER A 86 9.04 -18.31 -2.19
CA SER A 86 7.84 -19.06 -1.80
C SER A 86 8.19 -20.41 -1.17
N ARG A 87 9.34 -20.99 -1.54
CA ARG A 87 9.89 -22.18 -0.92
C ARG A 87 10.41 -21.91 0.50
N LEU A 88 11.17 -20.84 0.71
CA LEU A 88 11.70 -20.46 2.03
C LEU A 88 10.55 -20.20 3.02
N LEU A 89 9.51 -19.46 2.59
CA LEU A 89 8.33 -19.22 3.43
C LEU A 89 7.63 -20.51 3.85
N ARG A 90 7.44 -21.45 2.92
CA ARG A 90 6.88 -22.78 3.23
C ARG A 90 7.76 -23.53 4.23
N ARG A 91 9.09 -23.45 4.12
CA ARG A 91 10.00 -24.05 5.10
C ARG A 91 9.89 -23.41 6.47
N MET A 92 9.80 -22.09 6.56
CA MET A 92 9.58 -21.39 7.84
C MET A 92 8.28 -21.84 8.52
N GLN A 93 7.18 -21.96 7.76
CA GLN A 93 5.91 -22.48 8.29
C GLN A 93 6.00 -23.93 8.78
N GLN A 94 6.82 -24.77 8.14
CA GLN A 94 7.06 -26.14 8.60
C GLN A 94 7.89 -26.16 9.88
N ILE A 95 8.91 -25.32 9.98
CA ILE A 95 9.77 -25.20 11.17
C ILE A 95 8.96 -24.78 12.39
N GLU A 96 7.98 -23.88 12.23
CA GLU A 96 7.14 -23.45 13.34
C GLU A 96 6.35 -24.58 14.00
N LYS A 97 6.02 -25.63 13.24
CA LYS A 97 5.27 -26.80 13.72
C LYS A 97 6.13 -27.86 14.40
N LEU A 98 7.45 -27.70 14.43
CA LEU A 98 8.38 -28.64 15.07
C LEU A 98 8.40 -28.47 16.59
N ASP A 99 8.86 -29.52 17.28
CA ASP A 99 9.12 -29.45 18.71
C ASP A 99 10.25 -28.43 19.02
N ALA A 100 10.28 -27.98 20.28
CA ALA A 100 11.19 -26.91 20.69
C ALA A 100 12.68 -27.29 20.55
N ALA A 101 13.05 -28.57 20.72
CA ALA A 101 14.44 -29.00 20.62
C ALA A 101 14.89 -28.99 19.15
N THR A 102 14.09 -29.57 18.26
CA THR A 102 14.37 -29.57 16.81
C THR A 102 14.36 -28.15 16.23
N LYS A 103 13.41 -27.31 16.65
CA LYS A 103 13.35 -25.90 16.22
C LYS A 103 14.62 -25.13 16.59
N ARG A 104 15.14 -25.31 17.81
CA ARG A 104 16.41 -24.70 18.26
C ARG A 104 17.60 -25.14 17.40
N GLN A 105 17.70 -26.43 17.09
CA GLN A 105 18.77 -26.95 16.24
C GLN A 105 18.73 -26.31 14.84
N VAL A 106 17.54 -26.19 14.25
CA VAL A 106 17.37 -25.54 12.93
C VAL A 106 17.80 -24.08 12.96
N VAL A 107 17.42 -23.33 14.00
CA VAL A 107 17.83 -21.93 14.15
C VAL A 107 19.35 -21.80 14.28
N GLN A 108 19.98 -22.63 15.10
CA GLN A 108 21.44 -22.63 15.28
C GLN A 108 22.20 -22.86 13.97
N VAL A 109 21.72 -23.77 13.13
CA VAL A 109 22.30 -24.02 11.80
C VAL A 109 22.16 -22.78 10.90
N ILE A 110 20.99 -22.14 10.89
CA ILE A 110 20.76 -20.90 10.13
C ILE A 110 21.71 -19.79 10.59
N ASP A 111 21.85 -19.59 11.90
CA ASP A 111 22.76 -18.58 12.47
C ASP A 111 24.21 -18.82 12.03
N THR A 112 24.66 -20.08 12.08
CA THR A 112 26.00 -20.48 11.63
C THR A 112 26.24 -20.11 10.16
N PHE A 113 25.26 -20.33 9.29
CA PHE A 113 25.38 -19.96 7.87
C PHE A 113 25.35 -18.44 7.66
N ILE A 114 24.55 -17.71 8.43
CA ILE A 114 24.47 -16.25 8.35
C ILE A 114 25.80 -15.61 8.79
N GLU A 115 26.39 -16.09 9.89
CA GLU A 115 27.68 -15.62 10.38
C GLU A 115 28.80 -15.91 9.37
N ASN A 116 28.87 -17.13 8.85
CA ASN A 116 29.84 -17.50 7.82
C ASN A 116 29.74 -16.62 6.56
N ALA A 117 28.53 -16.31 6.10
CA ALA A 117 28.34 -15.43 4.95
C ALA A 117 28.79 -13.98 5.22
N ARG A 118 28.63 -13.49 6.45
CA ARG A 118 29.10 -12.15 6.87
C ARG A 118 30.63 -12.10 6.94
N LEU A 119 31.27 -13.15 7.45
CA LEU A 119 32.73 -13.25 7.52
C LEU A 119 33.37 -13.24 6.13
N ARG A 120 32.81 -13.98 5.17
CA ARG A 120 33.30 -14.00 3.77
C ARG A 120 33.18 -12.67 3.03
N LYS A 121 32.30 -11.76 3.45
CA LYS A 121 32.17 -10.42 2.86
C LYS A 121 33.14 -9.38 3.45
N ARG A 122 33.81 -9.71 4.55
CA ARG A 122 34.77 -8.84 5.24
C ARG A 122 36.24 -9.17 4.94
N ALA A 123 36.50 -10.31 4.30
CA ALA A 123 37.81 -10.71 3.76
C ALA A 123 37.94 -10.28 2.31
#